data_AF-A0A6N3GRI0-F1
#
_entry.id   AF-A0A6N3GRI0-F1
#
_cell.length_a   1.000
_cell.length_b   1.000
_cell.length_c   1.000
_cell.angle_alpha   90.00
_cell.angle_beta   90.00
_cell.angle_gamma   90.00
#
_symmetry.space_group_name_H-M   'P 1'
#
loop_
_entity.id
_entity.type
_entity.pdbx_description
1 polymer ?
#
loop_
_entity_poly.entity_id
_entity_poly.type
_entity_poly.pdbx_seq_one_letter_code
_entity_poly.pdbx_strand_id
1 'polypeptide(L)'
;MEKYLLTPPFNRRPVTINTLCVVGACTCIMIKMAVEKAFKTLGISELDIDVQPTVEDSPRGDRSRDPDIIVTVGLRANDFREMMPNTIVIEIRDLAKQDQIVREIRDALVEVGWLKEVI
;
A
#
# COMPACT_ATOMS: atom_id res chain seq x y z
N MET A 1 -11.95 2.92 -18.96
CA MET A 1 -10.57 3.37 -19.18
C MET A 1 -9.79 3.01 -17.94
N GLU A 2 -8.95 1.98 -18.04
CA GLU A 2 -7.91 1.75 -17.04
C GLU A 2 -6.94 2.92 -17.17
N LYS A 3 -6.82 3.75 -16.12
CA LYS A 3 -5.92 4.92 -16.15
C LYS A 3 -4.47 4.52 -15.94
N TYR A 4 -4.25 3.44 -15.21
CA TYR A 4 -2.92 2.95 -14.87
C TYR A 4 -2.83 1.43 -14.98
N LEU A 5 -1.66 0.95 -15.37
CA LEU A 5 -1.28 -0.46 -15.33
C LEU A 5 -0.27 -0.69 -14.20
N LEU A 6 -0.60 -1.60 -13.30
CA LEU A 6 0.31 -2.07 -12.25
C LEU A 6 1.25 -3.14 -12.82
N THR A 7 2.56 -2.89 -12.82
CA THR A 7 3.63 -3.76 -13.34
C THR A 7 4.66 -4.08 -12.26
N PRO A 8 4.31 -4.92 -11.26
CA PRO A 8 5.27 -5.35 -10.25
C PRO A 8 6.34 -6.26 -10.89
N PRO A 9 7.56 -6.31 -10.33
CA PRO A 9 8.63 -7.16 -10.83
C PRO A 9 8.21 -8.62 -10.79
N PHE A 10 8.67 -9.38 -11.79
CA PHE A 10 8.37 -10.81 -11.95
C PHE A 10 6.86 -11.15 -12.10
N ASN A 11 6.01 -10.17 -12.47
CA ASN A 11 4.56 -10.35 -12.62
C ASN A 11 3.89 -10.97 -11.39
N ARG A 12 4.39 -10.70 -10.17
CA ARG A 12 3.79 -11.20 -8.95
C ARG A 12 2.39 -10.59 -8.78
N ARG A 13 1.38 -11.46 -8.77
CA ARG A 13 -0.01 -11.10 -8.46
C ARG A 13 -0.62 -12.13 -7.51
N PRO A 14 -1.47 -11.72 -6.55
CA PRO A 14 -1.75 -10.33 -6.21
C PRO A 14 -0.52 -9.62 -5.59
N VAL A 15 -0.42 -8.30 -5.76
CA VAL A 15 0.54 -7.48 -5.04
C VAL A 15 0.11 -7.42 -3.57
N THR A 16 1.00 -7.85 -2.69
CA THR A 16 0.69 -7.97 -1.26
C THR A 16 0.91 -6.65 -0.55
N ILE A 17 -0.12 -6.15 0.14
CA ILE A 17 -0.11 -4.85 0.81
C ILE A 17 -0.48 -5.07 2.27
N ASN A 18 0.35 -4.59 3.18
CA ASN A 18 0.00 -4.49 4.59
C ASN A 18 -0.22 -3.03 4.97
N THR A 19 -1.34 -2.77 5.63
CA THR A 19 -1.63 -1.46 6.23
C THR A 19 -1.30 -1.52 7.72
N LEU A 20 -0.55 -0.53 8.22
CA LEU A 20 -0.08 -0.48 9.61
C LEU A 20 -0.82 0.60 10.40
N CYS A 21 -1.24 0.26 11.61
CA CYS A 21 -1.78 1.22 12.56
C CYS A 21 -1.24 1.01 14.00
N VAL A 22 -1.07 2.11 14.74
CA VAL A 22 -0.64 2.08 16.16
C VAL A 22 -1.82 1.71 17.06
N VAL A 23 -3.05 2.09 16.65
CA VAL A 23 -4.20 2.20 17.55
C VAL A 23 -5.39 1.36 17.07
N GLY A 24 -5.44 0.11 17.52
CA GLY A 24 -6.65 -0.73 17.53
C GLY A 24 -7.15 -1.21 16.15
N ALA A 25 -7.85 -2.35 16.17
CA ALA A 25 -8.34 -3.01 14.95
C ALA A 25 -9.19 -2.09 14.05
N CYS A 26 -9.96 -1.16 14.62
CA CYS A 26 -10.82 -0.23 13.88
C CYS A 26 -10.03 0.71 12.96
N THR A 27 -8.92 1.28 13.43
CA THR A 27 -8.10 2.20 12.62
C THR A 27 -7.44 1.45 11.48
N CYS A 28 -6.90 0.26 11.76
CA CYS A 28 -6.28 -0.59 10.74
C CYS A 28 -7.27 -0.94 9.61
N ILE A 29 -8.54 -1.21 9.94
CA ILE A 29 -9.60 -1.47 8.94
C ILE A 29 -9.87 -0.22 8.10
N MET A 30 -9.93 0.97 8.69
CA MET A 30 -10.15 2.22 7.93
C MET A 30 -9.01 2.49 6.93
N ILE A 31 -7.76 2.25 7.33
CA ILE A 31 -6.60 2.41 6.42
C ILE A 31 -6.72 1.42 5.27
N LYS A 32 -7.00 0.15 5.56
CA LYS A 32 -7.26 -0.87 4.53
C LYS A 32 -8.29 -0.40 3.51
N MET A 33 -9.46 0.04 3.97
CA MET A 33 -10.53 0.50 3.09
C MET A 33 -10.12 1.71 2.25
N ALA A 34 -9.38 2.66 2.83
CA ALA A 34 -8.88 3.84 2.12
C ALA A 34 -7.87 3.47 1.02
N VAL A 35 -6.99 2.51 1.32
CA VAL A 35 -5.99 1.98 0.37
C VAL A 35 -6.67 1.22 -0.76
N GLU A 36 -7.58 0.28 -0.47
CA GLU A 36 -8.35 -0.44 -1.48
C GLU A 36 -9.11 0.53 -2.41
N LYS A 37 -9.76 1.54 -1.83
CA LYS A 37 -10.44 2.59 -2.59
C LYS A 37 -9.48 3.40 -3.46
N ALA A 38 -8.25 3.63 -3.01
CA ALA A 38 -7.26 4.36 -3.77
C ALA A 38 -6.80 3.57 -5.01
N PHE A 39 -6.48 2.28 -4.85
CA PHE A 39 -6.16 1.39 -5.98
C PHE A 39 -7.31 1.28 -6.97
N LYS A 40 -8.54 1.14 -6.48
CA LYS A 40 -9.75 1.16 -7.32
C LYS A 40 -9.89 2.45 -8.13
N THR A 41 -9.56 3.59 -7.52
CA THR A 41 -9.59 4.92 -8.19
C THR A 41 -8.53 5.02 -9.28
N LEU A 42 -7.38 4.35 -9.11
CA LEU A 42 -6.33 4.23 -10.13
C LEU A 42 -6.70 3.23 -11.24
N GLY A 43 -7.83 2.53 -11.13
CA GLY A 43 -8.28 1.53 -12.10
C GLY A 43 -7.65 0.15 -11.89
N ILE A 44 -7.04 -0.12 -10.73
CA ILE A 44 -6.47 -1.42 -10.39
C ILE A 44 -7.54 -2.33 -9.79
N SER A 45 -7.59 -3.58 -10.26
CA SER A 45 -8.57 -4.57 -9.80
C SER A 45 -8.31 -5.03 -8.38
N GLU A 46 -9.38 -5.32 -7.63
CA GLU A 46 -9.30 -5.96 -6.31
C GLU A 46 -8.68 -7.37 -6.38
N LEU A 47 -8.64 -8.00 -7.56
CA LEU A 47 -7.94 -9.29 -7.79
C LEU A 47 -6.41 -9.12 -7.97
N ASP A 48 -5.95 -7.91 -8.25
CA ASP A 48 -4.54 -7.62 -8.50
C ASP A 48 -3.77 -7.24 -7.23
N ILE A 49 -4.48 -6.99 -6.14
CA ILE A 49 -3.94 -6.58 -4.85
C ILE A 49 -4.53 -7.43 -3.73
N ASP A 50 -3.76 -7.64 -2.67
CA ASP A 50 -4.22 -8.27 -1.44
C ASP A 50 -3.86 -7.36 -0.27
N VAL A 51 -4.85 -6.61 0.21
CA VAL A 51 -4.68 -5.63 1.29
C VAL A 51 -5.08 -6.25 2.63
N GLN A 52 -4.13 -6.34 3.55
CA GLN A 52 -4.36 -6.85 4.90
C GLN A 52 -4.06 -5.77 5.95
N PRO A 53 -4.92 -5.62 6.97
CA PRO A 53 -4.60 -4.80 8.13
C PRO A 53 -3.66 -5.55 9.06
N THR A 54 -2.65 -4.86 9.60
CA THR A 54 -1.82 -5.40 10.69
C THR A 54 -1.36 -4.29 11.62
N VAL A 55 -0.77 -4.69 12.75
CA VAL A 55 -0.22 -3.79 13.77
C VAL A 55 1.27 -3.59 13.56
N GLU A 56 1.79 -2.49 14.07
CA GLU A 56 3.21 -2.11 13.89
C GLU A 56 4.20 -3.07 14.52
N ASP A 57 3.83 -3.68 15.65
CA ASP A 57 4.66 -4.67 16.32
C ASP A 57 4.77 -5.98 15.52
N SER A 58 3.89 -6.17 14.52
CA SER A 58 3.91 -7.30 13.60
C SER A 58 3.62 -6.83 12.16
N PRO A 59 4.55 -6.09 11.54
CA PRO A 59 4.28 -5.42 10.26
C PRO A 59 4.13 -6.39 9.09
N ARG A 60 4.63 -7.63 9.25
CA ARG A 60 4.40 -8.75 8.33
C ARG A 60 3.02 -9.40 8.52
N GLY A 61 2.45 -9.32 9.73
CA GLY A 61 1.24 -10.04 10.10
C GLY A 61 1.40 -11.54 9.90
N ASP A 62 0.38 -12.18 9.31
CA ASP A 62 0.37 -13.62 9.04
C ASP A 62 1.14 -14.03 7.75
N ARG A 63 1.79 -13.09 7.07
CA ARG A 63 2.50 -13.40 5.82
C ARG A 63 3.76 -14.20 6.09
N SER A 64 4.05 -15.19 5.24
CA SER A 64 5.28 -16.00 5.30
C SER A 64 6.52 -15.24 4.82
N ARG A 65 6.34 -14.11 4.14
CA ARG A 65 7.40 -13.22 3.63
C ARG A 65 6.97 -11.76 3.80
N ASP A 66 7.93 -10.85 3.67
CA ASP A 66 7.63 -9.42 3.69
C ASP A 66 6.62 -9.06 2.59
N PRO A 67 5.66 -8.17 2.88
CA PRO A 67 4.73 -7.69 1.88
C PRO A 67 5.48 -6.89 0.81
N ASP A 68 4.91 -6.83 -0.39
CA ASP A 68 5.44 -6.00 -1.47
C ASP A 68 5.35 -4.51 -1.12
N ILE A 69 4.27 -4.12 -0.43
CA ILE A 69 4.00 -2.74 -0.02
C ILE A 69 3.59 -2.70 1.46
N ILE A 70 4.14 -1.76 2.21
CA ILE A 70 3.61 -1.30 3.50
C ILE A 70 3.02 0.08 3.31
N VAL A 71 1.79 0.26 3.80
CA VAL A 71 1.16 1.57 3.91
C VAL A 71 0.99 1.92 5.37
N THR A 72 1.48 3.07 5.77
CA THR A 72 1.55 3.53 7.16
C THR A 72 0.95 4.92 7.29
N VAL A 73 0.38 5.26 8.45
CA VAL A 73 -0.12 6.60 8.77
C VAL A 73 0.62 7.16 9.97
N GLY A 74 1.46 8.18 9.76
CA GLY A 74 2.16 8.90 10.85
C GLY A 74 3.20 8.08 11.61
N LEU A 75 3.81 7.07 10.98
CA LEU A 75 4.76 6.17 11.63
C LEU A 75 6.20 6.42 11.20
N ARG A 76 7.09 5.68 11.86
CA ARG A 76 8.52 5.58 11.54
C ARG A 76 8.73 4.83 10.23
N ALA A 77 8.32 5.42 9.11
CA ALA A 77 8.48 4.83 7.79
C ALA A 77 9.93 4.41 7.51
N ASN A 78 10.91 5.12 8.07
CA ASN A 78 12.32 4.77 7.97
C ASN A 78 12.67 3.46 8.69
N ASP A 79 12.14 3.20 9.89
CA ASP A 79 12.37 1.93 10.62
C ASP A 79 11.88 0.74 9.77
N PHE A 80 10.73 0.87 9.09
CA PHE A 80 10.22 -0.19 8.21
C PHE A 80 11.06 -0.34 6.93
N ARG A 81 11.59 0.75 6.37
CA ARG A 81 12.51 0.70 5.23
C ARG A 81 13.82 -0.01 5.59
N GLU A 82 14.34 0.21 6.79
CA GLU A 82 15.54 -0.48 7.28
C GLU A 82 15.27 -1.96 7.58
N MET A 83 14.12 -2.26 8.20
CA MET A 83 13.74 -3.63 8.56
C MET A 83 13.38 -4.49 7.34
N MET A 84 12.74 -3.90 6.33
CA MET A 84 12.23 -4.59 5.13
C MET A 84 12.68 -3.83 3.87
N PRO A 85 13.97 -3.92 3.49
CA PRO A 85 14.57 -3.08 2.44
C PRO A 85 14.03 -3.33 1.04
N ASN A 86 13.33 -4.45 0.83
CA ASN A 86 12.70 -4.79 -0.46
C ASN A 86 11.20 -4.45 -0.50
N THR A 87 10.64 -3.90 0.58
CA THR A 87 9.24 -3.50 0.68
C THR A 87 9.10 -2.01 0.39
N ILE A 88 8.13 -1.65 -0.46
CA ILE A 88 7.82 -0.24 -0.73
C ILE A 88 7.07 0.30 0.49
N VAL A 89 7.63 1.29 1.18
CA VAL A 89 7.00 1.91 2.34
C VAL A 89 6.39 3.26 1.95
N ILE A 90 5.06 3.31 1.94
CA ILE A 90 4.26 4.49 1.61
C ILE A 90 3.68 5.07 2.90
N GLU A 91 4.00 6.33 3.17
CA GLU A 91 3.47 7.07 4.30
C GLU A 91 2.30 7.96 3.86
N ILE A 92 1.11 7.67 4.40
CA ILE A 92 -0.09 8.48 4.23
C ILE A 92 -0.15 9.53 5.33
N ARG A 93 -0.34 10.79 4.95
CA ARG A 93 -0.35 11.91 5.90
C ARG A 93 -1.71 12.21 6.51
N ASP A 94 -2.78 11.99 5.76
CA ASP A 94 -4.14 12.39 6.16
C ASP A 94 -5.18 11.41 5.60
N LEU A 95 -5.68 10.52 6.48
CA LEU A 95 -6.70 9.53 6.11
C LEU A 95 -8.04 10.15 5.71
N ALA A 96 -8.32 11.40 6.09
CA ALA A 96 -9.57 12.06 5.72
C ALA A 96 -9.57 12.55 4.27
N LYS A 97 -8.40 12.61 3.61
CA LYS A 97 -8.24 13.15 2.26
C LYS A 97 -7.95 12.05 1.25
N GLN A 98 -9.01 11.39 0.77
CA GLN A 98 -8.90 10.30 -0.20
C GLN A 98 -8.09 10.68 -1.46
N ASP A 99 -8.26 11.88 -2.00
CA ASP A 99 -7.52 12.33 -3.19
C ASP A 99 -6.01 12.45 -2.91
N GLN A 100 -5.63 12.78 -1.68
CA GLN A 100 -4.24 12.83 -1.25
C GLN A 100 -3.67 11.41 -1.16
N ILE A 101 -4.41 10.47 -0.57
CA ILE A 101 -4.02 9.05 -0.50
C ILE A 101 -3.76 8.47 -1.90
N VAL A 102 -4.66 8.76 -2.85
CA VAL A 102 -4.51 8.33 -4.25
C VAL A 102 -3.21 8.88 -4.86
N ARG A 103 -2.90 10.15 -4.63
CA ARG A 103 -1.67 10.78 -5.13
C ARG A 103 -0.43 10.18 -4.48
N GLU A 104 -0.42 10.02 -3.16
CA GLU A 104 0.71 9.46 -2.40
C GLU A 104 1.02 8.02 -2.84
N ILE A 105 -0.01 7.17 -3.01
CA ILE A 105 0.16 5.81 -3.53
C ILE A 105 0.64 5.83 -4.99
N ARG A 106 0.02 6.64 -5.85
CA ARG A 106 0.41 6.75 -7.25
C ARG A 106 1.87 7.17 -7.38
N ASP A 107 2.25 8.25 -6.71
CA ASP A 107 3.58 8.85 -6.84
C ASP A 107 4.65 7.86 -6.38
N ALA A 108 4.43 7.17 -5.25
CA ALA A 108 5.34 6.14 -4.77
C ALA A 108 5.48 4.97 -5.76
N LEU A 109 4.38 4.49 -6.36
CA LEU A 109 4.43 3.38 -7.31
C LEU A 109 5.00 3.78 -8.67
N VAL A 110 4.80 5.02 -9.10
CA VAL A 110 5.45 5.57 -10.32
C VAL A 110 6.95 5.70 -10.09
N GLU A 111 7.37 6.21 -8.94
CA GLU A 111 8.79 6.40 -8.59
C GLU A 111 9.58 5.09 -8.66
N VAL A 112 9.00 3.99 -8.19
CA VAL A 112 9.64 2.65 -8.28
C VAL A 112 9.39 1.93 -9.61
N GLY A 113 8.67 2.55 -10.55
CA GLY A 113 8.38 1.99 -11.87
C GLY A 113 7.31 0.89 -11.90
N TRP A 114 6.52 0.75 -10.82
CA TRP A 114 5.46 -0.26 -10.70
C TRP A 114 4.13 0.22 -11.26
N LEU A 115 3.93 1.52 -11.48
CA LEU A 115 2.71 2.06 -12.05
C LEU A 115 3.02 2.85 -13.32
N LYS A 116 2.29 2.55 -14.40
CA LYS A 116 2.41 3.24 -15.70
C LYS A 116 1.06 3.75 -16.14
N GLU A 117 1.00 4.99 -16.61
CA GLU A 117 -0.21 5.55 -17.19
C GLU A 117 -0.49 4.91 -18.55
N VAL A 118 -1.75 4.52 -18.77
CA VAL A 118 -2.21 3.94 -20.04
C VAL A 118 -3.04 5.01 -20.75
N ILE A 119 -2.56 5.48 -21.90
CA ILE A 119 -3.21 6.49 -22.75
C ILE A 119 -4.31 5.82 -23.59
#